data_AF-A0A2T3CEH1-F1
#
_entry.id   AF-A0A2T3CEH1-F1
#
_cell.length_a   1.000
_cell.length_b   1.000
_cell.length_c   1.000
_cell.angle_alpha   90.00
_cell.angle_beta   90.00
_cell.angle_gamma   90.00
#
_symmetry.space_group_name_H-M   'P 1'
#
loop_
_entity.id
_entity.type
_entity.pdbx_description
1 polymer ?
#
loop_
_entity_poly.entity_id
_entity_poly.type
_entity_poly.pdbx_seq_one_letter_code
_entity_poly.pdbx_strand_id
1 'polypeptide(L)'
;MAMVFCRGCAKQIHETAPSCPQCGALQHLQAHIQPANPPSPWMGIVSLTFGILCTLSLFDSAEWDSDTLLGLSLFAMVSLVLGSVSILQQKPGSNMGIAGVVMSGISLFVYIGFSVN
;
A
#
# COMPACT_ATOMS: atom_id res chain seq x y z
N MET A 1 2.21 -8.60 -34.65
CA MET A 1 2.83 -9.92 -34.44
C MET A 1 4.33 -9.71 -34.46
N ALA A 2 4.96 -9.54 -33.30
CA ALA A 2 6.39 -9.27 -33.22
C ALA A 2 7.15 -10.60 -33.15
N MET A 3 7.97 -10.91 -34.16
CA MET A 3 8.90 -12.03 -34.09
C MET A 3 9.98 -11.68 -33.07
N VAL A 4 10.20 -12.53 -32.06
CA VAL A 4 11.28 -12.33 -31.07
C VAL A 4 12.46 -13.24 -31.41
N PHE A 5 13.68 -12.80 -31.15
CA PHE A 5 14.88 -13.59 -31.44
C PHE A 5 15.31 -14.40 -30.23
N CYS A 6 15.84 -15.60 -30.47
CA CYS A 6 16.40 -16.44 -29.43
C CYS A 6 17.62 -15.81 -28.77
N ARG A 7 17.63 -15.70 -27.43
CA ARG A 7 18.79 -15.20 -26.66
C ARG A 7 20.02 -16.11 -26.73
N GLY A 8 19.84 -17.40 -27.04
CA GLY A 8 20.95 -18.36 -27.16
C GLY A 8 21.50 -18.45 -28.57
N CYS A 9 20.62 -18.65 -29.56
CA CYS A 9 21.02 -18.98 -30.93
C CYS A 9 20.61 -17.94 -31.99
N ALA A 10 20.11 -16.77 -31.57
CA ALA A 10 19.72 -15.64 -32.42
C ALA A 10 18.72 -15.95 -33.55
N LYS A 11 18.05 -17.10 -33.49
CA LYS A 11 17.07 -17.52 -34.49
C LYS A 11 15.68 -16.96 -34.16
N GLN A 12 14.88 -16.67 -35.17
CA GLN A 12 13.51 -16.19 -34.98
C GLN A 12 12.68 -17.27 -34.28
N ILE A 13 12.01 -16.88 -33.21
CA ILE A 13 11.03 -17.69 -32.50
C ILE A 13 9.70 -16.94 -32.39
N HIS A 14 8.64 -17.70 -32.19
CA HIS A 14 7.33 -17.13 -31.92
C HIS A 14 7.30 -16.44 -30.55
N GLU A 15 6.60 -15.31 -30.41
CA GLU A 15 6.55 -14.52 -29.17
C GLU A 15 6.11 -15.31 -27.92
N THR A 16 5.39 -16.40 -28.12
CA THR A 16 4.89 -17.30 -27.06
C THR A 16 5.75 -18.54 -26.82
N ALA A 17 6.86 -18.74 -27.53
CA ALA A 17 7.66 -19.97 -27.38
C ALA A 17 8.50 -19.94 -26.08
N PRO A 18 8.24 -20.84 -25.11
CA PRO A 18 8.93 -20.82 -23.80
C PRO A 18 10.40 -21.24 -23.90
N SER A 19 10.73 -22.08 -24.89
CA SER A 19 12.06 -22.59 -25.17
C SER A 19 12.33 -22.58 -26.67
N CYS A 20 13.57 -22.32 -27.07
CA CYS A 20 13.96 -22.46 -28.46
C CYS A 20 14.06 -23.95 -28.84
N PRO A 21 13.38 -24.42 -29.91
CA PRO A 21 13.47 -25.82 -30.34
C PRO A 21 14.85 -26.21 -30.88
N GLN A 22 15.67 -25.23 -31.26
CA GLN A 22 16.98 -25.50 -31.90
C GLN A 22 18.15 -25.49 -30.91
N CYS A 23 18.11 -24.64 -29.87
CA CYS A 23 19.20 -24.55 -28.89
C CYS A 23 18.76 -24.83 -27.44
N GLY A 24 17.48 -25.14 -27.21
CA GLY A 24 16.95 -25.43 -25.87
C GLY A 24 16.93 -24.23 -24.91
N ALA A 25 17.41 -23.05 -25.33
CA ALA A 25 17.46 -21.87 -24.48
C ALA A 25 16.05 -21.41 -24.07
N LEU A 26 15.81 -21.30 -22.76
CA LEU A 26 14.58 -20.77 -22.20
C LEU A 26 14.50 -19.26 -22.47
N GLN A 27 13.38 -18.82 -23.05
CA GLN A 27 13.21 -17.42 -23.48
C GLN A 27 12.31 -16.61 -22.56
N HIS A 28 11.51 -17.27 -21.74
CA HIS A 28 10.58 -16.63 -20.83
C HIS A 28 11.08 -16.72 -19.38
N LEU A 29 11.88 -15.72 -18.98
CA LEU A 29 12.12 -15.45 -17.56
C LEU A 29 11.09 -14.43 -17.05
N GLN A 30 9.80 -14.68 -17.30
CA GLN A 30 8.72 -13.94 -16.63
C GLN A 30 8.19 -14.79 -15.49
N ALA A 31 9.09 -15.18 -14.59
CA ALA A 31 8.67 -15.35 -13.22
C ALA A 31 8.41 -13.93 -12.73
N HIS A 32 7.15 -13.48 -12.84
CA HIS A 32 6.61 -12.61 -11.82
C HIS A 32 6.83 -13.38 -10.52
N ILE A 33 7.94 -13.11 -9.83
CA ILE A 33 8.26 -13.70 -8.53
C ILE A 33 7.23 -13.08 -7.59
N GLN A 34 6.02 -13.63 -7.60
CA GLN A 34 5.08 -13.48 -6.53
C GLN A 34 5.72 -14.27 -5.38
N PRO A 35 6.19 -13.60 -4.32
CA PRO A 35 6.77 -14.30 -3.19
C PRO A 35 5.70 -15.26 -2.66
N ALA A 36 6.07 -16.54 -2.48
CA ALA A 36 5.20 -17.60 -1.97
C ALA A 36 4.66 -17.33 -0.55
N ASN A 37 5.11 -16.24 0.08
CA ASN A 37 4.55 -15.66 1.29
C ASN A 37 4.47 -14.14 1.09
N PRO A 38 3.35 -13.58 0.60
CA PRO A 38 3.20 -12.13 0.55
C PRO A 38 3.29 -11.61 1.99
N PRO A 39 4.19 -10.64 2.30
CA PRO A 39 4.24 -10.06 3.64
C PRO A 39 2.84 -9.53 3.97
N SER A 40 2.30 -9.98 5.10
CA SER A 40 0.92 -9.75 5.49
C SER A 40 0.58 -8.24 5.47
N PRO A 41 -0.42 -7.78 4.69
CA PRO A 41 -0.77 -6.35 4.57
C PRO A 41 -1.47 -5.78 5.81
N TRP A 42 -1.48 -6.53 6.92
CA TRP A 42 -2.19 -6.23 8.15
C TRP A 42 -1.84 -4.85 8.73
N MET A 43 -0.59 -4.40 8.62
CA MET A 43 -0.21 -3.06 9.10
C MET A 43 -0.87 -1.93 8.29
N GLY A 44 -0.95 -2.08 6.96
CA GLY A 44 -1.63 -1.11 6.10
C GLY A 44 -3.14 -1.11 6.31
N ILE A 45 -3.73 -2.29 6.46
CA ILE A 45 -5.16 -2.45 6.76
C ILE A 45 -5.50 -1.79 8.09
N VAL A 46 -4.73 -2.04 9.16
CA VAL A 46 -4.97 -1.47 10.49
C VAL A 46 -4.84 0.06 10.47
N SER A 47 -3.83 0.62 9.80
CA SER A 47 -3.69 2.08 9.64
C SER A 47 -4.87 2.68 8.86
N LEU A 48 -5.34 2.00 7.81
CA LEU A 48 -6.48 2.44 7.02
C LEU A 48 -7.79 2.39 7.81
N THR A 49 -8.06 1.32 8.56
CA THR A 49 -9.25 1.21 9.41
C THR A 49 -9.26 2.30 10.48
N PHE A 50 -8.14 2.56 11.15
CA PHE A 50 -8.06 3.62 12.15
C PHE A 50 -8.19 5.02 11.56
N GLY A 51 -7.60 5.27 10.39
CA GLY A 51 -7.81 6.54 9.67
C GLY A 51 -9.28 6.77 9.31
N ILE A 52 -9.97 5.74 8.82
CA ILE A 52 -11.41 5.83 8.49
C ILE A 52 -12.24 6.12 9.74
N LEU A 53 -11.97 5.45 10.86
CA LEU A 53 -12.69 5.69 12.11
C LEU A 53 -12.55 7.14 12.59
N CYS A 54 -11.33 7.72 12.55
CA CYS A 54 -11.13 9.13 12.89
C CYS A 54 -11.92 10.06 11.96
N THR A 55 -11.92 9.79 10.64
CA THR A 55 -12.66 10.61 9.68
C THR A 55 -14.17 10.50 9.88
N LEU A 56 -14.70 9.31 10.20
CA LEU A 56 -16.11 9.11 10.49
C LEU A 56 -16.54 9.83 11.77
N SER A 57 -15.68 9.86 12.79
CA SER A 57 -15.95 10.62 14.01
C SER A 57 -16.20 12.10 13.70
N LEU A 58 -15.48 12.74 12.76
CA LEU A 58 -15.68 14.14 12.39
C LEU A 58 -17.10 14.51 11.92
N PHE A 59 -17.89 13.54 11.45
CA PHE A 59 -19.27 13.79 11.02
C PHE A 59 -20.30 13.59 12.14
N ASP A 60 -19.87 13.18 13.33
CA ASP A 60 -20.72 13.05 14.49
C ASP A 60 -21.04 14.43 15.06
N SER A 61 -22.32 14.75 15.22
CA SER A 61 -22.79 16.05 15.73
C SER A 61 -22.88 16.11 17.26
N ALA A 62 -22.36 15.09 17.97
CA ALA A 62 -22.29 15.13 19.42
C ALA A 62 -21.27 16.18 19.90
N GLU A 63 -21.53 16.78 21.05
CA GLU A 63 -20.58 17.66 21.72
C GLU A 63 -19.40 16.83 22.23
N TRP A 64 -18.17 17.17 21.82
CA TRP A 64 -16.99 16.38 22.19
C TRP A 64 -16.36 16.93 23.45
N ASP A 65 -16.35 16.09 24.48
CA ASP A 65 -15.60 16.37 25.69
C ASP A 65 -14.08 16.36 25.42
N SER A 66 -13.32 17.02 26.28
CA SER A 66 -11.86 17.13 26.17
C SER A 66 -11.18 15.76 26.16
N ASP A 67 -11.73 14.79 26.90
CA ASP A 67 -11.24 13.42 26.93
C ASP A 67 -11.41 12.70 25.57
N THR A 68 -12.51 12.98 24.86
CA THR A 68 -12.79 12.42 23.53
C THR A 68 -11.84 13.00 22.49
N LEU A 69 -11.61 14.32 22.54
CA LEU A 69 -10.70 15.00 21.63
C LEU A 69 -9.26 14.51 21.81
N LEU A 70 -8.79 14.38 23.06
CA LEU A 70 -7.47 13.83 23.36
C LEU A 70 -7.35 12.36 22.91
N GLY A 71 -8.38 11.55 23.15
CA GLY A 71 -8.44 10.15 22.71
C GLY A 71 -8.30 9.99 21.19
N LEU A 72 -9.07 10.76 20.42
CA LEU A 72 -9.02 10.75 18.95
C LEU A 72 -7.67 11.26 18.41
N SER A 73 -7.07 12.26 19.06
CA SER A 73 -5.76 12.80 18.67
C SER A 73 -4.63 11.77 18.82
N LEU A 74 -4.62 11.03 19.94
CA LEU A 74 -3.64 9.96 20.19
C LEU A 74 -3.81 8.82 19.19
N PHE A 75 -5.05 8.48 18.87
CA PHE A 75 -5.37 7.46 17.89
C PHE A 75 -4.91 7.83 16.48
N ALA A 76 -5.13 9.09 16.08
CA ALA A 76 -4.63 9.62 14.82
C ALA A 76 -3.09 9.60 14.77
N MET A 77 -2.40 9.90 15.88
CA MET A 77 -0.93 9.82 15.94
C MET A 77 -0.42 8.37 15.80
N VAL A 78 -1.05 7.40 16.46
CA VAL A 78 -0.69 5.97 16.35
C VAL A 78 -0.92 5.47 14.92
N SER A 79 -2.06 5.84 14.31
CA SER A 79 -2.37 5.49 12.91
C SER A 79 -1.36 6.09 11.93
N LEU A 80 -0.96 7.34 12.15
CA LEU A 80 0.02 8.03 11.31
C LEU A 80 1.42 7.41 11.42
N VAL A 81 1.86 7.00 12.61
CA VAL A 81 3.15 6.31 12.81
C VAL A 81 3.13 4.93 12.13
N LEU A 82 2.08 4.14 12.34
CA LEU A 82 1.93 2.82 11.71
C LEU A 82 1.89 2.93 10.18
N GLY A 83 1.15 3.91 9.64
CA GLY A 83 1.09 4.20 8.22
C GLY A 83 2.44 4.64 7.64
N SER A 84 3.18 5.48 8.37
CA SER A 84 4.53 5.93 7.98
C SER A 84 5.51 4.76 7.92
N VAL A 85 5.52 3.89 8.93
CA VAL A 85 6.34 2.67 8.94
C VAL A 85 5.95 1.73 7.79
N SER A 86 4.66 1.65 7.44
CA SER A 86 4.20 0.86 6.29
C SER A 86 4.73 1.38 4.95
N ILE A 87 4.90 2.69 4.79
CA ILE A 87 5.45 3.32 3.57
C ILE A 87 6.96 3.11 3.49
N LEU A 88 7.66 3.29 4.62
CA LEU A 88 9.12 3.15 4.69
C LEU A 88 9.60 1.72 4.42
N GLN A 89 8.78 0.70 4.72
CA GLN A 89 9.16 -0.70 4.51
C GLN A 89 9.04 -1.18 3.05
N GLN A 90 8.56 -0.34 2.10
CA GLN A 90 8.36 -0.66 0.67
C GLN A 90 7.82 -2.09 0.39
N LYS A 91 6.98 -2.63 1.28
CA LYS A 91 6.37 -3.94 1.11
C LYS A 91 5.32 -3.87 -0.02
N PRO A 92 5.09 -4.96 -0.78
CA PRO A 92 4.03 -5.01 -1.77
C PRO A 92 2.68 -4.70 -1.09
N GLY A 93 2.07 -3.56 -1.45
CA GLY A 93 0.91 -2.99 -0.75
C GLY A 93 1.05 -1.52 -0.31
N SER A 94 2.18 -0.87 -0.57
CA SER A 94 2.48 0.54 -0.22
C SER A 94 1.35 1.54 -0.51
N ASN A 95 0.65 1.38 -1.65
CA ASN A 95 -0.44 2.27 -2.07
C ASN A 95 -1.57 2.39 -1.04
N MET A 96 -1.80 1.33 -0.24
CA MET A 96 -2.85 1.31 0.78
C MET A 96 -2.42 2.07 2.05
N GLY A 97 -1.13 2.04 2.40
CA GLY A 97 -0.58 2.82 3.52
C GLY A 97 -0.58 4.32 3.25
N ILE A 98 -0.34 4.73 1.99
CA ILE A 98 -0.40 6.14 1.57
C ILE A 98 -1.80 6.72 1.82
N ALA A 99 -2.87 6.00 1.44
CA ALA A 99 -4.24 6.44 1.66
C ALA A 99 -4.57 6.62 3.16
N GLY A 100 -4.11 5.69 4.01
CA GLY A 100 -4.27 5.78 5.47
C GLY A 100 -3.55 6.99 6.08
N VAL A 101 -2.29 7.25 5.67
CA VAL A 101 -1.52 8.41 6.16
C VAL A 101 -2.17 9.73 5.75
N VAL A 102 -2.65 9.85 4.51
CA VAL A 102 -3.33 11.07 4.04
C VAL A 102 -4.63 11.32 4.83
N MET A 103 -5.46 10.31 5.02
CA MET A 103 -6.71 10.44 5.80
C MET A 103 -6.46 10.79 7.26
N SER A 104 -5.45 10.16 7.88
CA SER A 104 -5.07 10.46 9.26
C SER A 104 -4.50 11.88 9.41
N GLY A 105 -3.70 12.35 8.45
CA GLY A 105 -3.15 13.70 8.45
C GLY A 105 -4.21 14.78 8.36
N ILE A 106 -5.22 14.59 7.49
CA ILE A 106 -6.35 15.54 7.37
C ILE A 106 -7.16 15.58 8.67
N SER A 107 -7.50 14.42 9.25
CA SER A 107 -8.24 14.37 10.52
C SER A 107 -7.49 15.07 11.66
N LEU A 108 -6.17 14.88 11.75
CA LEU A 108 -5.36 15.50 12.80
C LEU A 108 -5.34 17.03 12.66
N PHE A 109 -5.29 17.54 11.43
CA PHE A 109 -5.36 18.99 11.18
C PHE A 109 -6.69 19.60 11.64
N VAL A 110 -7.80 18.89 11.42
CA VAL A 110 -9.13 19.33 11.87
C VAL A 110 -9.24 19.28 13.40
N TYR A 111 -8.72 18.24 14.05
CA TYR A 111 -8.72 18.15 15.53
C TYR A 111 -7.91 19.27 16.18
N ILE A 112 -6.75 19.64 15.61
CA ILE A 112 -5.97 20.80 16.10
C ILE A 112 -6.79 22.08 15.96
N GLY A 113 -7.49 22.26 14.84
CA GLY A 113 -8.36 23.41 14.61
C GLY A 113 -9.49 23.51 15.64
N PHE A 114 -10.13 22.38 15.96
CA PHE A 114 -11.17 22.32 17.00
C PHE A 114 -10.61 22.56 18.40
N SER A 115 -9.40 22.07 18.71
CA SER A 115 -8.77 22.30 20.03
C SER A 115 -8.39 23.76 20.29
N VAL A 116 -8.20 24.56 19.23
CA VAL A 116 -7.76 25.96 19.34
C VAL A 116 -8.94 26.94 19.34
N ASN A 117 -10.12 26.51 18.87
CA ASN A 117 -11.33 27.32 18.77
C ASN A 117 -12.21 27.19 20.00
#